data_AF-A0A953UST9-F1
#
_entry.id   AF-A0A953UST9-F1
#
_cell.length_a   1.000
_cell.length_b   1.000
_cell.length_c   1.000
_cell.angle_alpha   90.00
_cell.angle_beta   90.00
_cell.angle_gamma   90.00
#
_symmetry.space_group_name_H-M   'P 1'
#
loop_
_entity.id
_entity.type
_entity.pdbx_description
1 polymer ?
#
loop_
_entity_poly.entity_id
_entity_poly.type
_entity_poly.pdbx_seq_one_letter_code
_entity_poly.pdbx_strand_id
1 'polypeptide(L)'
;MAQEKRDTGQEARKTKSRRKGFLAQHSLSIAYVGVLILWIVLYSRSNPETHWGSFFGNAIADWSGVVVTVFATKYLYERGSAESRKPPLNLRGPFWEAITDHSLTLFLLATGVCWVAVYKHADPESKWGQVVGNVVSEWTQILALVILTKRLFEYHSKESEK
;
A
#
# COMPACT_ATOMS: atom_id res chain seq x y z
N MET A 1 -11.48 -16.53 68.67
CA MET A 1 -12.45 -17.28 67.84
C MET A 1 -12.28 -16.84 66.41
N ALA A 2 -11.93 -17.79 65.56
CA ALA A 2 -11.58 -17.60 64.16
C ALA A 2 -12.83 -17.29 63.32
N GLN A 3 -12.75 -16.30 62.44
CA GLN A 3 -13.65 -16.15 61.30
C GLN A 3 -12.83 -16.27 60.03
N GLU A 4 -12.59 -17.53 59.73
CA GLU A 4 -12.37 -18.11 58.43
C GLU A 4 -13.51 -17.72 57.48
N LYS A 5 -13.16 -17.06 56.37
CA LYS A 5 -13.74 -17.22 55.03
C LYS A 5 -13.01 -16.31 54.05
N ARG A 6 -11.82 -16.78 53.64
CA ARG A 6 -11.21 -16.38 52.38
C ARG A 6 -11.84 -17.25 51.29
N ASP A 7 -13.03 -16.88 50.84
CA ASP A 7 -13.61 -17.43 49.59
C ASP A 7 -13.26 -16.45 48.47
N THR A 8 -12.19 -16.73 47.72
CA THR A 8 -12.26 -17.32 46.38
C THR A 8 -13.36 -16.72 45.51
N GLY A 9 -12.97 -15.71 44.75
CA GLY A 9 -13.81 -15.12 43.71
C GLY A 9 -13.02 -14.18 42.82
N GLN A 10 -11.73 -14.44 42.60
CA GLN A 10 -11.04 -13.95 41.42
C GLN A 10 -11.72 -14.64 40.22
N GLU A 11 -12.86 -14.10 39.78
CA GLU A 11 -13.32 -14.28 38.42
C GLU A 11 -12.26 -13.65 37.54
N ALA A 12 -11.29 -14.50 37.18
CA ALA A 12 -10.42 -14.29 36.06
C ALA A 12 -11.33 -13.93 34.87
N ARG A 13 -11.44 -12.62 34.60
CA ARG A 13 -11.75 -12.10 33.26
C ARG A 13 -10.64 -12.61 32.36
N LYS A 14 -10.74 -13.88 31.96
CA LYS A 14 -10.17 -14.39 30.73
C LYS A 14 -10.87 -13.62 29.63
N THR A 15 -10.35 -12.43 29.32
CA THR A 15 -10.49 -11.85 28.01
C THR A 15 -9.91 -12.89 27.06
N LYS A 16 -10.77 -13.79 26.56
CA LYS A 16 -10.47 -14.59 25.39
C LYS A 16 -10.25 -13.56 24.27
N SER A 17 -9.00 -13.14 24.12
CA SER A 17 -8.49 -12.63 22.86
C SER A 17 -8.89 -13.67 21.82
N ARG A 18 -10.02 -13.43 21.14
CA ARG A 18 -10.38 -14.16 19.94
C ARG A 18 -9.24 -13.83 18.98
N ARG A 19 -8.25 -14.74 18.89
CA ARG A 19 -7.23 -14.70 17.85
C ARG A 19 -8.00 -14.52 16.55
N LYS A 20 -7.93 -13.33 15.96
CA LYS A 20 -8.54 -13.09 14.64
C LYS A 20 -7.93 -14.14 13.72
N GLY A 21 -8.75 -14.98 13.11
CA GLY A 21 -8.26 -16.07 12.25
C GLY A 21 -7.40 -15.51 11.12
N PHE A 22 -6.53 -16.35 10.54
CA PHE A 22 -5.65 -15.98 9.43
C PHE A 22 -6.40 -15.26 8.29
N LEU A 23 -7.62 -15.71 7.97
CA LEU A 23 -8.50 -15.05 7.00
C LEU A 23 -8.94 -13.64 7.41
N ALA A 24 -9.21 -13.38 8.69
CA ALA A 24 -9.54 -12.03 9.18
C ALA A 24 -8.31 -11.13 9.28
N GLN A 25 -7.11 -11.70 9.39
CA GLN A 25 -5.84 -10.97 9.42
C GLN A 25 -5.33 -10.61 8.02
N HIS A 26 -5.66 -11.44 7.02
CA HIS A 26 -5.25 -11.26 5.62
C HIS A 26 -6.39 -10.91 4.68
N SER A 27 -7.63 -10.72 5.17
CA SER A 27 -8.81 -10.43 4.33
C SER A 27 -8.61 -9.21 3.45
N LEU A 28 -8.00 -8.15 4.00
CA LEU A 28 -7.67 -6.96 3.23
C LEU A 28 -6.73 -7.31 2.08
N SER A 29 -5.72 -8.13 2.35
CA SER A 29 -4.74 -8.58 1.36
C SER A 29 -5.27 -9.47 0.27
N ILE A 30 -6.12 -10.39 0.65
CA ILE A 30 -6.78 -11.29 -0.28
C ILE A 30 -7.76 -10.51 -1.15
N ALA A 31 -8.46 -9.51 -0.58
CA ALA A 31 -9.42 -8.68 -1.32
C ALA A 31 -8.75 -7.87 -2.43
N TYR A 32 -7.70 -7.10 -2.14
CA TYR A 32 -7.07 -6.27 -3.19
C TYR A 32 -6.36 -7.11 -4.28
N VAL A 33 -5.74 -8.25 -3.92
CA VAL A 33 -5.13 -9.14 -4.91
C VAL A 33 -6.22 -9.81 -5.76
N GLY A 34 -7.33 -10.24 -5.12
CA GLY A 34 -8.46 -10.85 -5.82
C GLY A 34 -9.11 -9.89 -6.82
N VAL A 35 -9.27 -8.62 -6.45
CA VAL A 35 -9.80 -7.59 -7.36
C VAL A 35 -8.84 -7.34 -8.54
N LEU A 36 -7.54 -7.28 -8.30
CA LEU A 36 -6.55 -7.12 -9.38
C LEU A 36 -6.56 -8.31 -10.35
N ILE A 37 -6.61 -9.54 -9.83
CA ILE A 37 -6.73 -10.76 -10.65
C ILE A 37 -8.02 -10.73 -11.47
N LEU A 38 -9.14 -10.33 -10.87
CA LEU A 38 -10.42 -10.19 -11.57
C LEU A 38 -10.29 -9.24 -12.77
N TRP A 39 -9.71 -8.05 -12.58
CA TRP A 39 -9.51 -7.10 -13.68
C TRP A 39 -8.57 -7.64 -14.76
N ILE A 40 -7.49 -8.34 -14.39
CA ILE A 40 -6.60 -9.00 -15.35
C ILE A 40 -7.34 -10.04 -16.18
N VAL A 41 -8.20 -10.86 -15.57
CA VAL A 41 -8.97 -11.89 -16.28
C VAL A 41 -10.01 -11.26 -17.21
N LEU A 42 -10.75 -10.25 -16.73
CA LEU A 42 -11.74 -9.51 -17.52
C LEU A 42 -11.07 -8.82 -18.71
N TYR A 43 -9.94 -8.14 -18.46
CA TYR A 43 -9.18 -7.48 -19.51
C TYR A 43 -8.61 -8.48 -20.51
N SER A 44 -8.07 -9.62 -20.05
CA SER A 44 -7.51 -10.65 -20.95
C SER A 44 -8.53 -11.14 -21.98
N ARG A 45 -9.82 -11.22 -21.61
CA ARG A 45 -10.90 -11.67 -22.50
C ARG A 45 -11.61 -10.55 -23.27
N SER A 46 -11.39 -9.27 -22.92
CA SER A 46 -12.03 -8.14 -23.59
C SER A 46 -11.22 -7.59 -24.78
N ASN A 47 -11.88 -6.87 -25.68
CA ASN A 47 -11.19 -6.09 -26.72
C ASN A 47 -10.86 -4.69 -26.15
N PRO A 48 -9.58 -4.25 -26.12
CA PRO A 48 -9.19 -2.94 -25.58
C PRO A 48 -9.87 -1.75 -26.27
N GLU A 49 -10.24 -1.87 -27.54
CA GLU A 49 -10.89 -0.81 -28.31
C GLU A 49 -12.36 -0.57 -27.90
N THR A 50 -12.91 -1.45 -27.06
CA THR A 50 -14.25 -1.26 -26.51
C THR A 50 -14.17 -0.43 -25.22
N HIS A 51 -15.22 0.34 -24.93
CA HIS A 51 -15.34 1.10 -23.68
C HIS A 51 -15.07 0.23 -22.43
N TRP A 52 -15.55 -1.01 -22.43
CA TRP A 52 -15.33 -1.96 -21.33
C TRP A 52 -13.89 -2.46 -21.27
N GLY A 53 -13.26 -2.74 -22.41
CA GLY A 53 -11.87 -3.14 -22.46
C GLY A 53 -10.94 -2.06 -21.95
N SER A 54 -11.08 -0.83 -22.44
CA SER A 54 -10.34 0.33 -21.95
C SER A 54 -10.54 0.54 -20.44
N PHE A 55 -11.79 0.46 -19.96
CA PHE A 55 -12.09 0.56 -18.53
C PHE A 55 -11.37 -0.50 -17.68
N PHE A 56 -11.37 -1.77 -18.11
CA PHE A 56 -10.66 -2.83 -17.38
C PHE A 56 -9.15 -2.62 -17.37
N GLY A 57 -8.58 -2.12 -18.48
CA GLY A 57 -7.16 -1.79 -18.58
C GLY A 57 -6.75 -0.68 -17.60
N ASN A 58 -7.55 0.38 -17.50
CA ASN A 58 -7.35 1.45 -16.51
C ASN A 58 -7.49 0.91 -15.08
N ALA A 59 -8.53 0.11 -14.82
CA ALA A 59 -8.75 -0.48 -13.50
C ALA A 59 -7.56 -1.35 -13.04
N ILE A 60 -6.86 -2.05 -13.95
CA ILE A 60 -5.63 -2.78 -13.59
C ILE A 60 -4.58 -1.82 -13.03
N ALA A 61 -4.35 -0.67 -13.68
CA ALA A 61 -3.38 0.32 -13.23
C ALA A 61 -3.76 0.89 -11.87
N ASP A 62 -5.00 1.35 -11.73
CA ASP A 62 -5.51 1.98 -10.51
C ASP A 62 -5.44 1.02 -9.31
N TRP A 63 -5.90 -0.22 -9.50
CA TRP A 63 -5.87 -1.23 -8.44
C TRP A 63 -4.45 -1.68 -8.12
N SER A 64 -3.54 -1.69 -9.10
CA SER A 64 -2.11 -1.91 -8.84
C SER A 64 -1.52 -0.80 -7.97
N GLY A 65 -1.87 0.46 -8.26
CA GLY A 65 -1.53 1.61 -7.44
C GLY A 65 -2.05 1.48 -6.01
N VAL A 66 -3.34 1.14 -5.84
CA VAL A 66 -3.94 0.90 -4.50
C VAL A 66 -3.23 -0.20 -3.73
N VAL A 67 -2.94 -1.34 -4.37
CA VAL A 67 -2.19 -2.44 -3.75
C VAL A 67 -0.84 -1.91 -3.25
N VAL A 68 -0.10 -1.22 -4.11
CA VAL A 68 1.21 -0.67 -3.75
C VAL A 68 1.09 0.34 -2.63
N THR A 69 0.18 1.32 -2.69
CA THR A 69 0.00 2.31 -1.63
C THR A 69 -0.35 1.64 -0.30
N VAL A 70 -1.25 0.65 -0.27
CA VAL A 70 -1.59 -0.06 0.96
C VAL A 70 -0.41 -0.85 1.53
N PHE A 71 0.39 -1.51 0.68
CA PHE A 71 1.59 -2.21 1.14
C PHE A 71 2.68 -1.23 1.59
N ALA A 72 2.93 -0.21 0.79
CA ALA A 72 3.97 0.77 1.00
C ALA A 72 3.72 1.57 2.27
N THR A 73 2.49 2.07 2.50
CA THR A 73 2.12 2.74 3.75
C THR A 73 2.16 1.82 4.98
N LYS A 74 1.97 0.51 4.79
CA LYS A 74 2.02 -0.48 5.87
C LYS A 74 3.44 -0.89 6.26
N TYR A 75 4.36 -0.99 5.31
CA TYR A 75 5.68 -1.60 5.52
C TYR A 75 6.87 -0.67 5.24
N LEU A 76 6.68 0.42 4.49
CA LEU A 76 7.74 1.34 4.12
C LEU A 76 7.60 2.65 4.89
N TYR A 77 8.73 3.11 5.41
CA TYR A 77 8.82 4.35 6.17
C TYR A 77 9.24 5.53 5.30
N GLU A 78 8.62 6.67 5.57
CA GLU A 78 9.01 7.95 4.99
C GLU A 78 9.03 9.02 6.07
N ARG A 79 10.21 9.57 6.37
CA ARG A 79 10.38 10.61 7.37
C ARG A 79 9.73 11.91 6.89
N GLY A 80 8.73 12.36 7.64
CA GLY A 80 8.04 13.64 7.38
C GLY A 80 6.80 13.55 6.48
N SER A 81 6.48 12.39 5.90
CA SER A 81 5.22 12.22 5.14
C SER A 81 4.10 11.68 6.03
N ALA A 82 2.89 12.22 5.91
CA ALA A 82 1.71 11.75 6.64
C ALA A 82 1.21 10.36 6.18
N GLU A 83 1.66 9.86 5.02
CA GLU A 83 1.20 8.58 4.47
C GLU A 83 1.80 7.35 5.17
N SER A 84 2.92 7.48 5.89
CA SER A 84 3.69 6.34 6.37
C SER A 84 3.66 6.14 7.90
N ARG A 85 3.67 4.87 8.35
CA ARG A 85 3.78 4.48 9.77
C ARG A 85 5.24 4.23 10.17
N LYS A 86 5.62 4.74 11.35
CA LYS A 86 6.97 4.57 11.92
C LYS A 86 7.34 3.08 12.06
N PRO A 87 8.54 2.65 11.60
CA PRO A 87 8.97 1.27 11.68
C PRO A 87 9.44 0.94 13.11
N PRO A 88 9.26 -0.32 13.58
CA PRO A 88 9.66 -0.73 14.93
C PRO A 88 11.16 -1.07 15.08
N LEU A 89 12.02 -0.73 14.12
CA LEU A 89 13.42 -1.18 14.10
C LEU A 89 14.42 -0.02 14.11
N ASN A 90 15.19 0.05 15.21
CA ASN A 90 16.42 0.85 15.31
C ASN A 90 17.55 0.14 14.56
N LEU A 91 17.62 0.29 13.24
CA LEU A 91 18.79 -0.10 12.46
C LEU A 91 19.93 0.92 12.70
N ARG A 92 21.14 0.44 13.02
CA ARG A 92 22.28 1.28 13.40
C ARG A 92 23.15 1.62 12.18
N GLY A 93 23.27 2.89 11.83
CA GLY A 93 24.25 3.44 10.88
C GLY A 93 23.66 4.54 9.97
N PRO A 94 24.40 5.62 9.64
CA PRO A 94 23.85 6.79 8.92
C PRO A 94 23.22 6.47 7.56
N PHE A 95 23.80 5.50 6.84
CA PHE A 95 23.31 5.06 5.54
C PHE A 95 22.00 4.25 5.64
N TRP A 96 21.92 3.32 6.60
CA TRP A 96 20.73 2.51 6.82
C TRP A 96 19.59 3.34 7.41
N GLU A 97 19.92 4.35 8.20
CA GLU A 97 18.99 5.35 8.72
C GLU A 97 18.40 6.19 7.57
N ALA A 98 19.23 6.67 6.63
CA ALA A 98 18.76 7.38 5.45
C ALA A 98 17.89 6.51 4.51
N ILE A 99 18.24 5.23 4.31
CA ILE A 99 17.42 4.30 3.53
C ILE A 99 16.09 4.03 4.23
N THR A 100 16.11 3.85 5.55
CA THR A 100 14.88 3.61 6.32
C THR A 100 13.99 4.86 6.29
N ASP A 101 14.59 6.05 6.45
CA ASP A 101 13.92 7.35 6.41
C ASP A 101 13.31 7.67 5.05
N HIS A 102 13.84 7.12 3.94
CA HIS A 102 13.35 7.36 2.58
C HIS A 102 12.90 6.09 1.85
N SER A 103 12.61 5.01 2.58
CA SER A 103 12.36 3.70 1.99
C SER A 103 11.14 3.68 1.07
N LEU A 104 10.10 4.47 1.37
CA LEU A 104 8.92 4.64 0.52
C LEU A 104 9.28 5.28 -0.82
N THR A 105 9.96 6.43 -0.79
CA THR A 105 10.37 7.14 -2.01
C THR A 105 11.33 6.29 -2.84
N LEU A 106 12.31 5.64 -2.20
CA LEU A 106 13.28 4.78 -2.88
C LEU A 106 12.61 3.57 -3.53
N PHE A 107 11.65 2.95 -2.86
CA PHE A 107 10.87 1.85 -3.43
C PHE A 107 10.03 2.29 -4.63
N LEU A 108 9.32 3.41 -4.51
CA LEU A 108 8.50 3.96 -5.60
C LEU A 108 9.36 4.35 -6.81
N LEU A 109 10.54 4.94 -6.57
CA LEU A 109 11.50 5.24 -7.63
C LEU A 109 12.03 3.97 -8.30
N ALA A 110 12.48 2.98 -7.52
CA ALA A 110 13.01 1.74 -8.08
C ALA A 110 11.96 0.98 -8.90
N THR A 111 10.75 0.83 -8.35
CA THR A 111 9.65 0.15 -9.05
C THR A 111 9.13 0.98 -10.24
N GLY A 112 9.08 2.30 -10.12
CA GLY A 112 8.75 3.21 -11.22
C GLY A 112 9.74 3.12 -12.37
N VAL A 113 11.06 3.07 -12.09
CA VAL A 113 12.10 2.86 -13.11
C VAL A 113 11.92 1.51 -13.81
N CYS A 114 11.60 0.45 -13.08
CA CYS A 114 11.25 -0.84 -13.69
C CYS A 114 10.06 -0.71 -14.64
N TRP A 115 8.98 -0.04 -14.22
CA TRP A 115 7.81 0.17 -15.09
C TRP A 115 8.12 1.02 -16.32
N VAL A 116 8.92 2.08 -16.18
CA VAL A 116 9.39 2.90 -17.32
C VAL A 116 10.24 2.06 -18.27
N ALA A 117 11.09 1.17 -17.75
CA ALA A 117 11.87 0.25 -18.57
C ALA A 117 10.96 -0.73 -19.32
N VAL A 118 9.94 -1.30 -18.67
CA VAL A 118 8.95 -2.16 -19.32
C VAL A 118 8.18 -1.38 -20.39
N TYR A 119 7.71 -0.17 -20.08
CA TYR A 119 7.01 0.71 -21.01
C TYR A 119 7.82 1.03 -22.25
N LYS A 120 9.12 1.32 -22.08
CA LYS A 120 10.04 1.61 -23.20
C LYS A 120 10.14 0.43 -24.19
N HIS A 121 9.99 -0.81 -23.71
CA HIS A 121 10.06 -2.00 -24.56
C HIS A 121 8.68 -2.53 -24.98
N ALA A 122 7.60 -1.98 -24.41
CA ALA A 122 6.24 -2.33 -24.79
C ALA A 122 5.84 -1.54 -26.04
N ASP A 123 5.13 -2.20 -26.95
CA ASP A 123 4.46 -1.51 -28.05
C ASP A 123 3.28 -0.70 -27.50
N PRO A 124 3.28 0.65 -27.57
CA PRO A 124 2.24 1.48 -26.96
C PRO A 124 0.84 1.24 -27.53
N GLU A 125 0.74 0.85 -28.80
CA GLU A 125 -0.53 0.57 -29.48
C GLU A 125 -1.05 -0.83 -29.15
N SER A 126 -0.20 -1.68 -28.57
CA SER A 126 -0.63 -2.99 -28.10
C SER A 126 -1.52 -2.87 -26.88
N LYS A 127 -2.45 -3.81 -26.76
CA LYS A 127 -3.34 -3.98 -25.60
C LYS A 127 -2.60 -3.81 -24.25
N TRP A 128 -1.55 -4.59 -24.03
CA TRP A 128 -0.80 -4.52 -22.77
C TRP A 128 0.10 -3.28 -22.67
N GLY A 129 0.53 -2.70 -23.80
CA GLY A 129 1.23 -1.42 -23.81
C GLY A 129 0.41 -0.28 -23.23
N GLN A 130 -0.88 -0.21 -23.55
CA GLN A 130 -1.81 0.75 -22.96
C GLN A 130 -1.89 0.60 -21.42
N VAL A 131 -2.02 -0.65 -20.93
CA VAL A 131 -2.06 -0.92 -19.48
C VAL A 131 -0.74 -0.52 -18.81
N VAL A 132 0.40 -0.87 -19.40
CA VAL A 132 1.71 -0.50 -18.86
C VAL A 132 1.87 1.03 -18.82
N GLY A 133 1.41 1.74 -19.84
CA GLY A 133 1.42 3.22 -19.86
C GLY A 133 0.58 3.84 -18.74
N ASN A 134 -0.59 3.27 -18.47
CA ASN A 134 -1.43 3.68 -17.35
C ASN A 134 -0.75 3.40 -16.00
N VAL A 135 -0.13 2.23 -15.84
CA VAL A 135 0.62 1.88 -14.63
C VAL A 135 1.76 2.87 -14.37
N VAL A 136 2.52 3.26 -15.41
CA VAL A 136 3.58 4.28 -15.29
C VAL A 136 3.00 5.63 -14.82
N SER A 137 1.85 6.03 -15.36
CA SER A 137 1.17 7.27 -14.98
C SER A 137 0.74 7.25 -13.51
N GLU A 138 0.11 6.17 -13.07
CA GLU A 138 -0.30 5.98 -11.67
C GLU A 138 0.90 5.97 -10.71
N TRP A 139 2.01 5.30 -11.06
CA TRP A 139 3.23 5.32 -10.25
C TRP A 139 3.81 6.72 -10.10
N THR A 140 3.77 7.49 -11.19
CA THR A 140 4.21 8.89 -11.20
C THR A 140 3.31 9.75 -10.32
N GLN A 141 1.99 9.52 -10.35
CA GLN A 141 1.03 10.20 -9.49
C GLN A 141 1.24 9.89 -8.01
N ILE A 142 1.44 8.62 -7.64
CA ILE A 142 1.73 8.22 -6.24
C ILE A 142 3.05 8.86 -5.78
N LEU A 143 4.10 8.82 -6.61
CA LEU A 143 5.37 9.45 -6.29
C LEU A 143 5.22 10.98 -6.10
N ALA A 144 4.46 11.64 -6.97
CA ALA A 144 4.16 13.06 -6.85
C ALA A 144 3.44 13.36 -5.53
N LEU A 145 2.43 12.56 -5.16
CA LEU A 145 1.72 12.72 -3.89
C LEU A 145 2.65 12.60 -2.68
N VAL A 146 3.56 11.62 -2.67
CA VAL A 146 4.56 11.45 -1.60
C VAL A 146 5.52 12.65 -1.53
N ILE A 147 5.92 13.22 -2.67
CA ILE A 147 6.78 14.40 -2.71
C ILE A 147 6.03 15.65 -2.25
N LEU A 148 4.78 15.82 -2.67
CA LEU A 148 3.94 16.97 -2.32
C LEU A 148 3.66 16.99 -0.81
N THR A 149 3.26 15.87 -0.22
CA THR A 149 3.03 15.73 1.24
C THR A 149 4.30 15.95 2.09
N LYS A 150 5.49 15.86 1.50
CA LYS A 150 6.73 16.24 2.20
C LYS A 150 7.03 17.73 2.19
N ARG A 151 6.64 18.44 1.14
CA ARG A 151 7.11 19.82 0.86
C ARG A 151 6.01 20.87 0.97
N LEU A 152 4.75 20.48 0.87
CA LEU A 152 3.62 21.40 0.89
C LEU A 152 2.84 21.24 2.18
N PHE A 153 2.60 22.36 2.85
CA PHE A 153 1.76 22.45 4.03
C PHE A 153 0.50 23.24 3.68
N GLU A 154 -0.67 22.65 3.89
CA GLU A 154 -1.94 23.34 3.74
C GLU A 154 -2.48 23.72 5.13
N TYR A 155 -2.84 25.00 5.32
CA TYR A 155 -3.33 25.54 6.59
C TYR A 155 -4.69 24.87 6.92
N HIS A 156 -4.73 24.00 7.96
CA HIS A 156 -5.79 23.01 8.33
C HIS A 156 -5.57 21.55 7.90
N SER A 157 -4.50 21.22 7.19
CA SER A 157 -4.09 19.81 7.01
C SER A 157 -3.47 19.26 8.30
N LYS A 158 -3.54 17.94 8.52
CA LYS A 158 -2.87 17.28 9.67
C LYS A 158 -1.35 17.52 9.72
N GLU A 159 -0.77 17.97 8.62
CA GLU A 159 0.63 18.39 8.50
C GLU A 159 0.90 19.78 9.08
N SER A 160 -0.13 20.62 9.27
CA SER A 160 -0.06 21.96 9.86
C SER A 160 -0.05 21.98 11.40
N GLU A 161 -0.32 20.86 12.07
CA GLU A 161 -0.37 20.77 13.54
C GLU A 161 0.99 20.43 14.20
N LYS A 162 2.10 20.52 13.45
CA LYS A 162 3.47 20.30 13.95
C LYS A 162 4.34 21.54 13.79
#